data_AF-A0A7C9QUX4-F1
#
_entry.id   AF-A0A7C9QUX4-F1
#
_cell.length_a   1.000
_cell.length_b   1.000
_cell.length_c   1.000
_cell.angle_alpha   90.00
_cell.angle_beta   90.00
_cell.angle_gamma   90.00
#
_symmetry.space_group_name_H-M   'P 1'
#
loop_
_entity.id
_entity.type
_entity.pdbx_description
1 polymer ?
#
loop_
_entity_poly.entity_id
_entity_poly.type
_entity_poly.pdbx_seq_one_letter_code
_entity_poly.pdbx_strand_id
1 'polypeptide(L)'
;MALPMLDIPQHLNYVGAFLTLECNLDCSYCINDPDQAGKRRSSFAGQGATLSPEQWVLALGRIPARDDLPITLQGGEPTLFGKGKGLGILLGGVPNRFDLLTNMALKPAAFAAAVAGCQDKLRRDAPYPSIRVSWHPAEMHRVWGTRAFAELVERCVGLGEYGFRVHPDKRLSDVGIYMVDVPGNHLHDEMLALAAGKVPVETKEFLGMHEGRLYGTYLYPFSTNLLAGGYHDRTLECECRTSELLIDPQGFVWQCHAFLYQSMIDGGLQDALARLGECGFELTRHADEVLAGVPFRPVGHMLDPDFTLDEIRKFRACTHYGRCIGCDTKVKNNRFQSLDDEQTPHTSVEIRNLRMPGEVRNLLPAAERNRWYFDQRQAS
;
A
#
# COMPACT_ATOMS: atom_id res chain seq x y z
N MET A 1 17.39 -18.14 -14.03
CA MET A 1 16.19 -19.01 -13.94
C MET A 1 15.03 -18.20 -14.51
N ALA A 2 14.24 -18.77 -15.43
CA ALA A 2 13.01 -18.12 -15.91
C ALA A 2 11.86 -18.59 -15.02
N LEU A 3 11.14 -17.66 -14.40
CA LEU A 3 9.97 -17.98 -13.57
C LEU A 3 8.71 -18.00 -14.43
N PRO A 4 7.73 -18.89 -14.15
CA PRO A 4 6.47 -18.91 -14.88
C PRO A 4 5.70 -17.59 -14.72
N MET A 5 5.04 -17.15 -15.79
CA MET A 5 4.10 -16.03 -15.72
C MET A 5 2.92 -16.38 -14.82
N LEU A 6 2.41 -15.37 -14.09
CA LEU A 6 1.23 -15.49 -13.25
C LEU A 6 -0.04 -15.30 -14.08
N ASP A 7 -1.06 -16.12 -13.82
CA ASP A 7 -2.41 -15.87 -14.28
C ASP A 7 -3.09 -14.81 -13.42
N ILE A 8 -3.33 -13.62 -14.00
CA ILE A 8 -3.87 -12.46 -13.27
C ILE A 8 -5.40 -12.52 -13.23
N PRO A 9 -6.02 -12.66 -12.04
CA PRO A 9 -7.47 -12.62 -11.91
C PRO A 9 -8.08 -11.34 -12.49
N GLN A 10 -9.21 -11.48 -13.19
CA GLN A 10 -9.93 -10.30 -13.69
C GLN A 10 -10.39 -9.35 -12.58
N HIS A 11 -10.60 -9.84 -11.36
CA HIS A 11 -11.00 -9.03 -10.19
C HIS A 11 -9.81 -8.49 -9.38
N LEU A 12 -8.55 -8.74 -9.77
CA LEU A 12 -7.39 -8.21 -9.04
C LEU A 12 -7.32 -6.69 -9.19
N ASN A 13 -7.59 -5.94 -8.15
CA ASN A 13 -7.76 -4.49 -8.24
C ASN A 13 -6.46 -3.70 -8.09
N TYR A 14 -5.45 -4.30 -7.48
CA TYR A 14 -4.24 -3.57 -7.14
C TYR A 14 -3.03 -4.50 -7.05
N VAL A 15 -1.88 -4.00 -7.49
CA VAL A 15 -0.57 -4.62 -7.24
C VAL A 15 0.27 -3.62 -6.48
N GLY A 16 0.53 -3.91 -5.20
CA GLY A 16 1.39 -3.11 -4.33
C GLY A 16 2.73 -3.78 -4.14
N ALA A 17 3.79 -3.22 -4.73
CA ALA A 17 5.17 -3.66 -4.55
C ALA A 17 5.88 -2.72 -3.57
N PHE A 18 6.14 -3.22 -2.37
CA PHE A 18 6.82 -2.50 -1.30
C PHE A 18 8.33 -2.69 -1.45
N LEU A 19 8.98 -1.93 -2.33
CA LEU A 19 10.40 -2.12 -2.65
C LEU A 19 11.32 -1.97 -1.45
N THR A 20 10.93 -1.09 -0.53
CA THR A 20 11.59 -0.84 0.74
C THR A 20 10.59 -0.20 1.69
N LEU A 21 10.69 -0.52 2.97
CA LEU A 21 10.07 0.22 4.06
C LEU A 21 11.06 1.15 4.76
N GLU A 22 12.25 1.39 4.22
CA GLU A 22 13.06 2.54 4.63
C GLU A 22 12.42 3.84 4.14
N CYS A 23 12.49 4.89 4.96
CA CYS A 23 12.04 6.23 4.58
C CYS A 23 12.93 7.29 5.20
N ASN A 24 13.09 8.39 4.48
CA ASN A 24 13.82 9.58 4.87
C ASN A 24 12.98 10.57 5.71
N LEU A 25 11.70 10.27 5.95
CA LEU A 25 10.80 11.04 6.79
C LEU A 25 10.42 10.28 8.06
N ASP A 26 10.20 11.00 9.16
CA ASP A 26 9.75 10.45 10.44
C ASP A 26 8.37 11.00 10.85
N CYS A 27 7.37 10.72 10.01
CA CYS A 27 6.04 11.34 10.12
C CYS A 27 5.32 10.98 11.42
N SER A 28 4.54 11.94 11.94
CA SER A 28 3.62 11.75 13.08
C SER A 28 2.42 10.86 12.74
N TYR A 29 2.10 10.75 11.45
CA TYR A 29 1.13 9.80 10.92
C TYR A 29 1.71 9.13 9.67
N CYS A 30 1.56 7.81 9.59
CA CYS A 30 1.84 7.06 8.39
C CYS A 30 0.80 5.96 8.23
N ILE A 31 0.30 5.80 7.00
CA ILE A 31 -0.67 4.76 6.68
C ILE A 31 -0.09 3.33 6.75
N ASN A 32 1.25 3.24 6.76
CA ASN A 32 1.97 1.99 6.90
C ASN A 32 2.29 1.66 8.37
N ASP A 33 2.01 2.57 9.31
CA ASP A 33 2.13 2.33 10.73
C ASP A 33 0.80 1.75 11.24
N PRO A 34 0.73 0.45 11.59
CA PRO A 34 -0.49 -0.20 12.02
C PRO A 34 -1.05 0.37 13.31
N ASP A 35 -0.19 0.86 14.21
CA ASP A 35 -0.58 1.43 15.48
C ASP A 35 -0.88 2.93 15.37
N GLN A 36 -0.53 3.55 14.24
CA GLN A 36 -0.62 4.99 13.98
C GLN A 36 -0.03 5.83 15.12
N ALA A 37 0.98 5.28 15.80
CA ALA A 37 1.64 5.89 16.94
C ALA A 37 2.69 6.95 16.53
N GLY A 38 3.00 7.01 15.23
CA GLY A 38 4.00 7.92 14.67
C GLY A 38 5.42 7.34 14.79
N LYS A 39 6.44 8.19 14.57
CA LYS A 39 7.86 7.77 14.54
C LYS A 39 8.11 6.67 13.51
N ARG A 40 7.55 6.90 12.33
CA ARG A 40 7.59 6.00 11.19
C ARG A 40 9.02 5.48 10.95
N ARG A 41 10.02 6.36 10.87
CA ARG A 41 11.38 5.96 10.49
C ARG A 41 11.95 4.91 11.45
N SER A 42 11.71 5.07 12.75
CA SER A 42 12.11 4.06 13.74
C SER A 42 11.30 2.78 13.68
N SER A 43 10.05 2.82 13.24
CA SER A 43 9.16 1.65 13.20
C SER A 43 9.65 0.56 12.24
N PHE A 44 10.43 0.92 11.23
CA PHE A 44 11.02 -0.02 10.26
C PHE A 44 12.56 0.05 10.26
N ALA A 45 13.16 0.50 11.36
CA ALA A 45 14.61 0.54 11.50
C ALA A 45 15.16 -0.90 11.56
N GLY A 46 15.82 -1.34 10.48
CA GLY A 46 16.41 -2.68 10.42
C GLY A 46 15.60 -3.71 9.64
N GLN A 47 14.96 -3.32 8.52
CA GLN A 47 14.22 -4.22 7.62
C GLN A 47 15.03 -5.44 7.07
N GLY A 48 16.32 -5.53 7.41
CA GLY A 48 17.23 -6.60 7.06
C GLY A 48 17.38 -6.79 5.56
N ALA A 49 17.60 -8.03 5.12
CA ALA A 49 17.78 -8.36 3.72
C ALA A 49 16.46 -8.16 2.95
N THR A 50 16.56 -7.55 1.78
CA THR A 50 15.48 -7.38 0.80
C THR A 50 15.87 -8.01 -0.51
N LEU A 51 14.91 -8.21 -1.42
CA LEU A 51 15.23 -8.59 -2.79
C LEU A 51 16.17 -7.56 -3.44
N SER A 52 17.17 -8.04 -4.16
CA SER A 52 18.00 -7.23 -5.06
C SER A 52 17.16 -6.66 -6.22
N PRO A 53 17.64 -5.59 -6.90
CA PRO A 53 17.00 -5.10 -8.12
C PRO A 53 16.74 -6.19 -9.17
N GLU A 54 17.69 -7.10 -9.37
CA GLU A 54 17.58 -8.20 -10.33
C GLU A 54 16.53 -9.23 -9.90
N GLN A 55 16.45 -9.54 -8.62
CA GLN A 55 15.39 -10.39 -8.08
C GLN A 55 14.01 -9.75 -8.20
N TRP A 56 13.88 -8.45 -7.97
CA TRP A 56 12.64 -7.72 -8.21
C TRP A 56 12.23 -7.73 -9.69
N VAL A 57 13.19 -7.60 -10.62
CA VAL A 57 12.93 -7.73 -12.06
C VAL A 57 12.41 -9.14 -12.38
N LEU A 58 13.02 -10.19 -11.84
CA LEU A 58 12.55 -11.57 -12.01
C LEU A 58 11.15 -11.78 -11.42
N ALA A 59 10.92 -11.30 -10.20
CA ALA A 59 9.65 -11.40 -9.48
C ALA A 59 8.50 -10.71 -10.23
N LEU A 60 8.67 -9.43 -10.57
CA LEU A 60 7.62 -8.65 -11.24
C LEU A 60 7.49 -8.99 -12.72
N GLY A 61 8.54 -9.51 -13.36
CA GLY A 61 8.49 -10.01 -14.74
C GLY A 61 7.52 -11.17 -14.94
N ARG A 62 7.05 -11.81 -13.85
CA ARG A 62 5.98 -12.81 -13.90
C ARG A 62 4.60 -12.20 -14.13
N ILE A 63 4.41 -10.90 -13.88
CA ILE A 63 3.11 -10.23 -13.97
C ILE A 63 2.93 -9.75 -15.42
N PRO A 64 1.97 -10.31 -16.20
CA PRO A 64 1.73 -9.84 -17.56
C PRO A 64 1.40 -8.34 -17.58
N ALA A 65 1.97 -7.63 -18.56
CA ALA A 65 1.74 -6.20 -18.73
C ALA A 65 0.27 -5.91 -19.09
N ARG A 66 -0.33 -4.97 -18.37
CA ARG A 66 -1.71 -4.50 -18.55
C ARG A 66 -1.78 -3.00 -18.31
N ASP A 67 -2.46 -2.28 -19.18
CA ASP A 67 -2.64 -0.83 -19.03
C ASP A 67 -3.63 -0.47 -17.90
N ASP A 68 -4.60 -1.36 -17.64
CA ASP A 68 -5.63 -1.20 -16.60
C ASP A 68 -5.16 -1.63 -15.20
N LEU A 69 -3.99 -2.24 -15.08
CA LEU A 69 -3.45 -2.77 -13.82
C LEU A 69 -1.94 -2.50 -13.72
N PRO A 70 -1.53 -1.25 -13.46
CA PRO A 70 -0.13 -0.92 -13.25
C PRO A 70 0.39 -1.55 -11.95
N ILE A 71 1.71 -1.77 -11.88
CA ILE A 71 2.36 -2.15 -10.63
C ILE A 71 2.64 -0.86 -9.85
N THR A 72 2.11 -0.74 -8.63
CA THR A 72 2.37 0.43 -7.79
C THR A 72 3.59 0.19 -6.93
N LEU A 73 4.64 0.97 -7.19
CA LEU A 73 5.87 1.01 -6.40
C LEU A 73 5.64 1.91 -5.18
N GLN A 74 5.74 1.33 -4.01
CA GLN A 74 5.42 2.00 -2.75
C GLN A 74 6.25 1.45 -1.57
N GLY A 75 5.82 1.79 -0.36
CA GLY A 75 6.45 1.41 0.89
C GLY A 75 6.81 2.63 1.69
N GLY A 76 8.07 2.75 2.09
CA GLY A 76 8.59 4.00 2.65
C GLY A 76 8.82 5.01 1.55
N GLU A 77 10.07 5.18 1.16
CA GLU A 77 10.45 5.99 0.02
C GLU A 77 11.09 5.10 -1.06
N PRO A 78 10.38 4.76 -2.14
CA PRO A 78 10.90 3.87 -3.18
C PRO A 78 12.18 4.37 -3.85
N THR A 79 12.44 5.68 -3.85
CA THR A 79 13.70 6.22 -4.40
C THR A 79 14.93 5.90 -3.55
N LEU A 80 14.79 5.31 -2.35
CA LEU A 80 15.90 4.79 -1.55
C LEU A 80 16.28 3.35 -1.94
N PHE A 81 15.39 2.63 -2.64
CA PHE A 81 15.57 1.23 -3.00
C PHE A 81 16.89 0.98 -3.76
N GLY A 82 17.62 -0.08 -3.36
CA GLY A 82 18.91 -0.43 -3.95
C GLY A 82 19.95 0.69 -3.77
N LYS A 83 19.94 1.37 -2.62
CA LYS A 83 20.79 2.54 -2.32
C LYS A 83 20.61 3.66 -3.35
N GLY A 84 19.37 3.87 -3.80
CA GLY A 84 18.99 4.87 -4.79
C GLY A 84 19.27 4.52 -6.25
N LYS A 85 19.76 3.31 -6.53
CA LYS A 85 20.03 2.83 -7.90
C LYS A 85 19.06 1.74 -8.36
N GLY A 86 18.28 1.16 -7.45
CA GLY A 86 17.43 0.02 -7.76
C GLY A 86 16.22 0.39 -8.62
N LEU A 87 15.69 1.61 -8.49
CA LEU A 87 14.47 2.03 -9.19
C LEU A 87 14.61 1.96 -10.72
N GLY A 88 15.66 2.56 -11.28
CA GLY A 88 15.91 2.54 -12.72
C GLY A 88 16.13 1.13 -13.28
N ILE A 89 16.85 0.26 -12.54
CA ILE A 89 17.05 -1.15 -12.92
C ILE A 89 15.69 -1.86 -13.02
N LEU A 90 14.83 -1.66 -12.02
CA LEU A 90 13.50 -2.26 -11.98
C LEU A 90 12.63 -1.80 -13.16
N LEU A 91 12.53 -0.49 -13.38
CA LEU A 91 11.72 0.09 -14.44
C LEU A 91 12.19 -0.37 -15.84
N GLY A 92 13.51 -0.46 -16.05
CA GLY A 92 14.09 -0.92 -17.30
C GLY A 92 13.95 -2.42 -17.55
N GLY A 93 13.93 -3.23 -16.48
CA GLY A 93 13.90 -4.69 -16.57
C GLY A 93 12.51 -5.31 -16.69
N VAL A 94 11.45 -4.58 -16.34
CA VAL A 94 10.07 -5.11 -16.28
C VAL A 94 9.22 -4.46 -17.39
N PRO A 95 8.46 -5.23 -18.19
CA PRO A 95 7.69 -4.69 -19.31
C PRO A 95 6.55 -3.75 -18.89
N ASN A 96 5.99 -3.94 -17.68
CA ASN A 96 4.82 -3.24 -17.16
C ASN A 96 5.00 -1.71 -17.08
N ARG A 97 3.86 -1.01 -17.02
CA ARG A 97 3.79 0.38 -16.54
C ARG A 97 3.67 0.38 -15.02
N PHE A 98 4.06 1.50 -14.42
CA PHE A 98 4.12 1.66 -12.98
C PHE A 98 3.40 2.91 -12.50
N ASP A 99 2.82 2.79 -11.32
CA ASP A 99 2.52 3.94 -10.47
C ASP A 99 3.63 4.04 -9.40
N LEU A 100 3.92 5.25 -8.93
CA LEU A 100 4.92 5.52 -7.91
C LEU A 100 4.32 6.38 -6.79
N LEU A 101 4.41 5.89 -5.56
CA LEU A 101 4.12 6.67 -4.35
C LEU A 101 5.44 7.14 -3.74
N THR A 102 5.66 8.46 -3.68
CA THR A 102 6.93 9.04 -3.21
C THR A 102 6.69 10.33 -2.45
N ASN A 103 7.61 10.73 -1.58
CA ASN A 103 7.63 12.05 -0.96
C ASN A 103 8.39 13.10 -1.79
N MET A 104 9.01 12.72 -2.92
CA MET A 104 9.77 13.62 -3.81
C MET A 104 10.86 14.43 -3.10
N ALA A 105 11.55 13.83 -2.13
CA ALA A 105 12.69 14.46 -1.46
C ALA A 105 13.92 14.64 -2.36
N LEU A 106 13.96 13.97 -3.52
CA LEU A 106 14.99 14.21 -4.55
C LEU A 106 14.68 15.47 -5.37
N LYS A 107 15.73 16.16 -5.82
CA LYS A 107 15.59 17.22 -6.83
C LYS A 107 15.25 16.58 -8.19
N PRO A 108 14.61 17.31 -9.13
CA PRO A 108 14.16 16.75 -10.41
C PRO A 108 15.26 16.02 -11.19
N ALA A 109 16.46 16.61 -11.31
CA ALA A 109 17.60 15.99 -11.97
C ALA A 109 18.03 14.66 -11.32
N ALA A 110 18.03 14.61 -9.99
CA ALA A 110 18.40 13.41 -9.24
C ALA A 110 17.34 12.33 -9.35
N PHE A 111 16.05 12.71 -9.33
CA PHE A 111 14.95 11.79 -9.60
C PHE A 111 15.04 11.21 -11.02
N ALA A 112 15.25 12.06 -12.02
CA ALA A 112 15.43 11.63 -13.42
C ALA A 112 16.63 10.67 -13.58
N ALA A 113 17.72 10.92 -12.87
CA ALA A 113 18.86 9.99 -12.82
C ALA A 113 18.48 8.66 -12.16
N ALA A 114 17.66 8.67 -11.10
CA ALA A 114 17.21 7.47 -10.41
C ALA A 114 16.28 6.58 -11.26
N VAL A 115 15.47 7.17 -12.14
CA VAL A 115 14.69 6.41 -13.14
C VAL A 115 15.49 6.04 -14.40
N ALA A 116 16.74 6.52 -14.54
CA ALA A 116 17.72 6.05 -15.52
C ALA A 116 17.20 5.97 -16.97
N GLY A 117 16.50 7.02 -17.45
CA GLY A 117 15.97 7.06 -18.82
C GLY A 117 14.67 6.28 -19.04
N CYS A 118 14.09 5.69 -17.98
CA CYS A 118 12.86 4.91 -18.04
C CYS A 118 11.61 5.73 -17.69
N GLN A 119 11.59 7.04 -17.95
CA GLN A 119 10.46 7.92 -17.62
C GLN A 119 9.14 7.40 -18.17
N ASP A 120 9.14 6.87 -19.40
CA ASP A 120 7.95 6.32 -20.04
C ASP A 120 7.28 5.24 -19.20
N LYS A 121 8.01 4.46 -18.40
CA LYS A 121 7.43 3.43 -17.53
C LYS A 121 6.50 3.99 -16.46
N LEU A 122 6.69 5.25 -16.09
CA LEU A 122 5.85 6.03 -15.19
C LEU A 122 4.91 6.99 -15.95
N ARG A 123 4.72 6.81 -17.25
CA ARG A 123 3.79 7.60 -18.06
C ARG A 123 2.67 6.70 -18.56
N ARG A 124 1.43 7.04 -18.24
CA ARG A 124 0.25 6.32 -18.73
C ARG A 124 -0.97 7.21 -18.77
N ASP A 125 -1.93 6.86 -19.62
CA ASP A 125 -3.21 7.55 -19.68
C ASP A 125 -4.13 6.98 -18.61
N ALA A 126 -4.41 7.81 -17.61
CA ALA A 126 -5.04 7.41 -16.38
C ALA A 126 -5.95 8.53 -15.85
N PRO A 127 -6.98 8.19 -15.05
CA PRO A 127 -7.83 9.20 -14.42
C PRO A 127 -7.11 9.98 -13.31
N TYR A 128 -5.85 9.67 -13.03
CA TYR A 128 -5.00 10.28 -12.01
C TYR A 128 -3.51 10.15 -12.39
N PRO A 129 -2.62 11.01 -11.83
CA PRO A 129 -1.18 10.93 -12.04
C PRO A 129 -0.57 9.61 -11.57
N SER A 130 0.30 9.03 -12.40
CA SER A 130 1.07 7.82 -12.09
C SER A 130 2.10 8.05 -10.98
N ILE A 131 2.69 9.25 -10.89
CA ILE A 131 3.56 9.67 -9.79
C ILE A 131 2.75 10.51 -8.81
N ARG A 132 2.47 9.92 -7.64
CA ARG A 132 1.68 10.55 -6.58
C ARG A 132 2.61 10.98 -5.45
N VAL A 133 2.89 12.27 -5.43
CA VAL A 133 3.82 12.92 -4.51
C VAL A 133 3.09 13.28 -3.22
N SER A 134 3.52 12.71 -2.09
CA SER A 134 2.86 12.95 -0.81
C SER A 134 3.41 14.19 -0.11
N TRP A 135 2.52 15.13 0.24
CA TRP A 135 2.84 16.30 1.05
C TRP A 135 2.83 15.93 2.54
N HIS A 136 3.97 16.16 3.21
CA HIS A 136 4.19 15.86 4.63
C HIS A 136 4.67 17.12 5.35
N PRO A 137 3.76 17.99 5.83
CA PRO A 137 4.12 19.35 6.22
C PRO A 137 5.14 19.41 7.35
N ALA A 138 4.92 18.66 8.44
CA ALA A 138 5.84 18.70 9.58
C ALA A 138 7.28 18.35 9.17
N GLU A 139 7.43 17.28 8.40
CA GLU A 139 8.75 16.81 7.95
C GLU A 139 9.34 17.68 6.84
N MET A 140 8.54 18.14 5.89
CA MET A 140 9.01 18.97 4.80
C MET A 140 9.33 20.39 5.25
N HIS A 141 8.57 20.97 6.19
CA HIS A 141 8.94 22.24 6.84
C HIS A 141 10.22 22.11 7.66
N ARG A 142 10.45 20.97 8.32
CA ARG A 142 11.71 20.71 9.03
C ARG A 142 12.92 20.75 8.09
N VAL A 143 12.77 20.29 6.84
CA VAL A 143 13.87 20.19 5.85
C VAL A 143 13.99 21.43 4.96
N TRP A 144 12.87 22.01 4.51
CA TRP A 144 12.83 23.09 3.52
C TRP A 144 12.35 24.43 4.10
N GLY A 145 12.10 24.50 5.41
CA GLY A 145 11.67 25.71 6.10
C GLY A 145 10.27 26.17 5.68
N THR A 146 10.01 27.48 5.76
CA THR A 146 8.69 28.06 5.49
C THR A 146 8.24 27.96 4.03
N ARG A 147 9.16 27.72 3.09
CA ARG A 147 8.86 27.56 1.65
C ARG A 147 8.64 26.10 1.24
N ALA A 148 8.46 25.18 2.18
CA ALA A 148 8.41 23.74 1.90
C ALA A 148 7.36 23.33 0.84
N PHE A 149 6.15 23.89 0.86
CA PHE A 149 5.15 23.56 -0.16
C PHE A 149 5.54 24.12 -1.54
N ALA A 150 6.07 25.35 -1.58
CA ALA A 150 6.56 25.95 -2.83
C ALA A 150 7.71 25.14 -3.43
N GLU A 151 8.67 24.70 -2.61
CA GLU A 151 9.76 23.80 -3.02
C GLU A 151 9.21 22.48 -3.58
N LEU A 152 8.18 21.88 -2.95
CA LEU A 152 7.56 20.67 -3.48
C LEU A 152 6.90 20.89 -4.85
N VAL A 153 6.20 22.01 -5.02
CA VAL A 153 5.61 22.40 -6.31
C VAL A 153 6.70 22.62 -7.36
N GLU A 154 7.76 23.37 -7.05
CA GLU A 154 8.89 23.62 -7.94
C GLU A 154 9.56 22.31 -8.38
N ARG A 155 9.71 21.34 -7.48
CA ARG A 155 10.21 20.00 -7.81
C ARG A 155 9.28 19.25 -8.75
N CYS A 156 7.98 19.23 -8.46
CA CYS A 156 7.02 18.56 -9.33
C CYS A 156 6.98 19.17 -10.73
N VAL A 157 7.00 20.50 -10.84
CA VAL A 157 7.05 21.23 -12.11
C VAL A 157 8.36 20.97 -12.85
N GLY A 158 9.48 20.99 -12.14
CA GLY A 158 10.81 20.78 -12.72
C GLY A 158 11.00 19.40 -13.36
N LEU A 159 10.18 18.40 -13.01
CA LEU A 159 10.17 17.11 -13.71
C LEU A 159 9.82 17.23 -15.20
N GLY A 160 9.12 18.30 -15.62
CA GLY A 160 8.85 18.58 -17.03
C GLY A 160 10.11 18.72 -17.88
N GLU A 161 11.19 19.27 -17.32
CA GLU A 161 12.48 19.39 -18.01
C GLU A 161 13.14 18.03 -18.29
N TYR A 162 12.66 16.97 -17.62
CA TYR A 162 13.21 15.61 -17.71
C TYR A 162 12.24 14.62 -18.37
N GLY A 163 11.24 15.12 -19.12
CA GLY A 163 10.38 14.32 -20.00
C GLY A 163 9.07 13.83 -19.38
N PHE A 164 8.71 14.27 -18.17
CA PHE A 164 7.41 13.99 -17.58
C PHE A 164 6.35 14.99 -18.05
N ARG A 165 5.10 14.56 -18.26
CA ARG A 165 3.97 15.48 -18.48
C ARG A 165 3.59 16.10 -17.14
N VAL A 166 3.66 17.42 -17.03
CA VAL A 166 3.19 18.16 -15.87
C VAL A 166 2.13 19.15 -16.34
N HIS A 167 0.92 19.00 -15.81
CA HIS A 167 -0.24 19.77 -16.25
C HIS A 167 -1.20 19.97 -15.08
N PRO A 168 -1.93 21.10 -14.95
CA PRO A 168 -2.87 21.31 -13.83
C PRO A 168 -4.06 20.34 -13.82
N ASP A 169 -4.51 19.86 -14.97
CA ASP A 169 -5.48 18.76 -15.06
C ASP A 169 -4.79 17.43 -14.76
N LYS A 170 -5.26 16.76 -13.70
CA LYS A 170 -4.73 15.48 -13.22
C LYS A 170 -4.78 14.34 -14.23
N ARG A 171 -5.70 14.36 -15.19
CA ARG A 171 -5.79 13.34 -16.25
C ARG A 171 -4.71 13.50 -17.32
N LEU A 172 -4.13 14.69 -17.40
CA LEU A 172 -3.11 15.06 -18.39
C LEU A 172 -1.71 15.13 -17.78
N SER A 173 -1.59 14.90 -16.47
CA SER A 173 -0.34 15.00 -15.72
C SER A 173 0.16 13.62 -15.28
N ASP A 174 1.45 13.35 -15.46
CA ASP A 174 2.12 12.18 -14.90
C ASP A 174 2.42 12.38 -13.41
N VAL A 175 2.44 13.63 -12.93
CA VAL A 175 2.81 13.99 -11.55
C VAL A 175 1.66 14.76 -10.86
N GLY A 176 1.37 14.41 -9.61
CA GLY A 176 0.43 15.17 -8.78
C GLY A 176 0.78 15.13 -7.30
N ILE A 177 0.41 16.20 -6.59
CA ILE A 177 0.62 16.32 -5.14
C ILE A 177 -0.62 15.81 -4.42
N TYR A 178 -0.41 14.97 -3.41
CA TYR A 178 -1.45 14.38 -2.59
C TYR A 178 -1.19 14.67 -1.12
N MET A 179 -2.22 15.06 -0.39
CA MET A 179 -2.15 15.21 1.06
C MET A 179 -3.19 14.34 1.73
N VAL A 180 -2.83 13.69 2.84
CA VAL A 180 -3.83 13.13 3.75
C VAL A 180 -4.32 14.23 4.67
N ASP A 181 -5.63 14.45 4.70
CA ASP A 181 -6.31 15.47 5.50
C ASP A 181 -6.41 15.05 6.98
N VAL A 182 -5.24 14.91 7.61
CA VAL A 182 -5.12 14.63 9.05
C VAL A 182 -5.57 15.87 9.81
N PRO A 183 -6.32 15.75 10.92
CA PRO A 183 -6.64 16.91 11.76
C PRO A 183 -5.40 17.73 12.12
N GLY A 184 -5.45 19.04 11.85
CA GLY A 184 -4.31 19.96 12.04
C GLY A 184 -3.33 20.01 10.87
N ASN A 185 -3.55 19.24 9.81
CA ASN A 185 -2.82 19.29 8.56
C ASN A 185 -3.77 19.59 7.39
N HIS A 186 -3.79 20.83 6.93
CA HIS A 186 -4.69 21.27 5.87
C HIS A 186 -3.93 22.02 4.77
N LEU A 187 -4.43 21.90 3.54
CA LEU A 187 -4.02 22.78 2.45
C LEU A 187 -4.79 24.09 2.61
N HIS A 188 -4.06 25.20 2.72
CA HIS A 188 -4.64 26.54 2.74
C HIS A 188 -4.66 27.14 1.34
N ASP A 189 -5.52 28.14 1.11
CA ASP A 189 -5.67 28.79 -0.20
C ASP A 189 -4.35 29.33 -0.75
N GLU A 190 -3.47 29.85 0.11
CA GLU A 190 -2.14 30.31 -0.28
C GLU A 190 -1.26 29.17 -0.83
N MET A 191 -1.35 27.97 -0.26
CA MET A 191 -0.65 26.79 -0.78
C MET A 191 -1.24 26.36 -2.12
N LEU A 192 -2.57 26.29 -2.22
CA LEU A 192 -3.25 25.94 -3.47
C LEU A 192 -2.92 26.93 -4.59
N ALA A 193 -2.80 28.23 -4.28
CA ALA A 193 -2.40 29.27 -5.23
C ALA A 193 -0.97 29.05 -5.79
N LEU A 194 -0.05 28.46 -5.01
CA LEU A 194 1.30 28.15 -5.50
C LEU A 194 1.29 27.07 -6.58
N ALA A 195 0.39 26.09 -6.47
CA ALA A 195 0.25 24.97 -7.41
C ALA A 195 -0.74 25.25 -8.55
N ALA A 196 -1.63 26.23 -8.38
CA ALA A 196 -2.67 26.58 -9.33
C ALA A 196 -2.09 26.82 -10.74
N GLY A 197 -2.70 26.18 -11.73
CA GLY A 197 -2.26 26.25 -13.13
C GLY A 197 -0.96 25.50 -13.45
N LYS A 198 -0.36 24.81 -12.48
CA LYS A 198 0.95 24.13 -12.65
C LYS A 198 0.88 22.63 -12.46
N VAL A 199 0.40 22.17 -11.30
CA VAL A 199 0.37 20.74 -10.93
C VAL A 199 -0.91 20.44 -10.14
N PRO A 200 -1.58 19.29 -10.36
CA PRO A 200 -2.78 18.95 -9.62
C PRO A 200 -2.44 18.71 -8.15
N VAL A 201 -3.34 19.14 -7.29
CA VAL A 201 -3.28 18.89 -5.86
C VAL A 201 -4.57 18.22 -5.43
N GLU A 202 -4.46 17.10 -4.74
CA GLU A 202 -5.58 16.28 -4.31
C GLU A 202 -5.48 16.02 -2.80
N THR A 203 -6.61 15.99 -2.12
CA THR A 203 -6.69 15.56 -0.72
C THR A 203 -7.22 14.13 -0.66
N LYS A 204 -6.77 13.39 0.36
CA LYS A 204 -7.27 12.06 0.70
C LYS A 204 -7.80 12.11 2.12
N GLU A 205 -8.89 11.39 2.34
CA GLU A 205 -9.45 11.19 3.67
C GLU A 205 -8.40 10.59 4.62
N PHE A 206 -8.32 11.15 5.82
CA PHE A 206 -7.56 10.54 6.91
C PHE A 206 -8.26 9.28 7.42
N LEU A 207 -7.46 8.27 7.74
CA LEU A 207 -7.95 6.95 8.15
C LEU A 207 -7.40 6.61 9.52
N GLY A 208 -8.28 6.17 10.41
CA GLY A 208 -7.92 5.60 11.71
C GLY A 208 -8.34 6.50 12.86
N MET A 209 -7.75 6.27 14.03
CA MET A 209 -8.15 6.94 15.26
C MET A 209 -7.31 8.20 15.48
N HIS A 210 -7.97 9.31 15.80
CA HIS A 210 -7.30 10.53 16.25
C HIS A 210 -8.14 11.20 17.33
N GLU A 211 -7.52 11.52 18.46
CA GLU A 211 -8.19 12.14 19.62
C GLU A 211 -9.49 11.43 20.04
N GLY A 212 -9.49 10.09 20.03
CA GLY A 212 -10.64 9.27 20.41
C GLY A 212 -11.75 9.18 19.35
N ARG A 213 -11.58 9.78 18.17
CA ARG A 213 -12.51 9.73 17.05
C ARG A 213 -11.97 8.87 15.91
N LEU A 214 -12.84 8.03 15.35
CA LEU A 214 -12.56 7.32 14.10
C LEU A 214 -12.79 8.23 12.89
N TYR A 215 -11.81 8.28 11.99
CA TYR A 215 -11.89 8.93 10.67
C TYR A 215 -11.79 7.86 9.58
N GLY A 216 -12.41 8.12 8.44
CA GLY A 216 -12.54 7.15 7.36
C GLY A 216 -13.97 6.64 7.20
N THR A 217 -14.35 6.34 5.96
CA THR A 217 -15.57 5.59 5.65
C THR A 217 -15.23 4.11 5.46
N TYR A 218 -15.64 3.24 6.40
CA TYR A 218 -15.34 1.80 6.38
C TYR A 218 -16.57 0.97 6.05
N LEU A 219 -16.38 -0.07 5.23
CA LEU A 219 -17.46 -1.02 4.91
C LEU A 219 -17.79 -1.94 6.09
N TYR A 220 -16.76 -2.37 6.82
CA TYR A 220 -16.90 -3.34 7.92
C TYR A 220 -16.84 -2.63 9.29
N PRO A 221 -17.93 -2.64 10.08
CA PRO A 221 -18.02 -1.92 11.33
C PRO A 221 -17.00 -2.39 12.37
N PHE A 222 -16.38 -1.46 13.08
CA PHE A 222 -15.34 -1.73 14.07
C PHE A 222 -14.08 -2.41 13.53
N SER A 223 -13.92 -2.58 12.22
CA SER A 223 -12.78 -3.32 11.65
C SER A 223 -11.41 -2.75 12.04
N THR A 224 -11.32 -1.44 12.21
CA THR A 224 -10.07 -0.72 12.52
C THR A 224 -9.97 -0.25 13.97
N ASN A 225 -11.09 -0.17 14.70
CA ASN A 225 -11.14 0.48 16.02
C ASN A 225 -11.91 -0.31 17.08
N LEU A 226 -12.15 -1.62 16.89
CA LEU A 226 -12.85 -2.43 17.89
C LEU A 226 -12.21 -2.30 19.29
N LEU A 227 -10.88 -2.49 19.33
CA LEU A 227 -10.10 -2.43 20.56
C LEU A 227 -9.81 -0.98 20.97
N ALA A 228 -9.27 -0.18 20.04
CA ALA A 228 -8.89 1.20 20.31
C ALA A 228 -10.08 2.09 20.68
N GLY A 229 -11.28 1.76 20.20
CA GLY A 229 -12.54 2.41 20.56
C GLY A 229 -13.21 1.86 21.82
N GLY A 230 -12.64 0.84 22.46
CA GLY A 230 -13.16 0.27 23.70
C GLY A 230 -14.48 -0.51 23.54
N TYR A 231 -14.79 -0.98 22.34
CA TYR A 231 -16.04 -1.73 22.07
C TYR A 231 -15.95 -3.20 22.50
N HIS A 232 -14.74 -3.75 22.57
CA HIS A 232 -14.47 -5.11 22.99
C HIS A 232 -12.99 -5.23 23.44
N ASP A 233 -12.68 -6.22 24.28
CA ASP A 233 -11.36 -6.39 24.90
C ASP A 233 -10.39 -7.27 24.08
N ARG A 234 -10.91 -8.00 23.10
CA ARG A 234 -10.15 -8.87 22.19
C ARG A 234 -10.56 -8.69 20.73
N THR A 235 -9.72 -9.16 19.81
CA THR A 235 -10.07 -9.26 18.40
C THR A 235 -11.18 -10.29 18.17
N LEU A 236 -11.85 -10.18 17.02
CA LEU A 236 -12.91 -11.10 16.61
C LEU A 236 -12.44 -12.03 15.50
N GLU A 237 -13.28 -13.04 15.25
CA GLU A 237 -13.05 -14.05 14.22
C GLU A 237 -13.89 -13.75 12.98
N CYS A 238 -13.29 -13.93 11.80
CA CYS A 238 -13.98 -13.90 10.52
C CYS A 238 -13.27 -14.80 9.51
N GLU A 239 -13.80 -14.84 8.29
CA GLU A 239 -13.05 -15.26 7.12
C GLU A 239 -12.79 -14.06 6.23
N CYS A 240 -11.56 -13.88 5.75
CA CYS A 240 -11.24 -12.81 4.81
C CYS A 240 -10.34 -13.24 3.66
N ARG A 241 -10.37 -12.46 2.58
CA ARG A 241 -9.43 -12.53 1.45
C ARG A 241 -9.14 -11.13 0.92
N THR A 242 -8.06 -10.97 0.17
CA THR A 242 -7.70 -9.72 -0.49
C THR A 242 -8.02 -9.75 -1.98
N SER A 243 -8.39 -8.61 -2.54
CA SER A 243 -8.50 -8.36 -3.98
C SER A 243 -7.21 -7.75 -4.55
N GLU A 244 -6.13 -7.78 -3.78
CA GLU A 244 -4.86 -7.12 -4.10
C GLU A 244 -3.67 -8.08 -3.99
N LEU A 245 -2.64 -7.85 -4.82
CA LEU A 245 -1.35 -8.51 -4.72
C LEU A 245 -0.40 -7.61 -3.93
N LEU A 246 -0.13 -7.98 -2.68
CA LEU A 246 0.72 -7.21 -1.75
C LEU A 246 2.06 -7.92 -1.58
N ILE A 247 3.14 -7.30 -2.05
CA ILE A 247 4.48 -7.90 -2.08
C ILE A 247 5.41 -7.07 -1.20
N ASP A 248 5.97 -7.66 -0.16
CA ASP A 248 6.88 -6.97 0.77
C ASP A 248 8.30 -6.79 0.19
N PRO A 249 9.21 -6.08 0.90
CA PRO A 249 10.60 -5.90 0.46
C PRO A 249 11.39 -7.19 0.25
N GLN A 250 10.98 -8.28 0.90
CA GLN A 250 11.64 -9.58 0.86
C GLN A 250 11.10 -10.49 -0.24
N GLY A 251 10.00 -10.10 -0.88
CA GLY A 251 9.35 -10.85 -1.94
C GLY A 251 8.20 -11.74 -1.47
N PHE A 252 7.88 -11.75 -0.17
CA PHE A 252 6.72 -12.48 0.34
C PHE A 252 5.42 -11.79 -0.05
N VAL A 253 4.42 -12.61 -0.31
CA VAL A 253 3.06 -12.16 -0.69
C VAL A 253 2.15 -12.25 0.52
N TRP A 254 1.40 -11.19 0.80
CA TRP A 254 0.60 -11.06 2.02
C TRP A 254 -0.90 -10.96 1.74
N GLN A 255 -1.70 -11.49 2.67
CA GLN A 255 -3.16 -11.45 2.58
C GLN A 255 -3.78 -10.10 2.95
N CYS A 256 -3.05 -9.22 3.63
CA CYS A 256 -3.50 -7.89 4.01
C CYS A 256 -2.32 -6.99 4.39
N HIS A 257 -2.54 -5.68 4.44
CA HIS A 257 -1.51 -4.72 4.83
C HIS A 257 -1.10 -4.87 6.30
N ALA A 258 -2.04 -5.23 7.18
CA ALA A 258 -1.76 -5.37 8.61
C ALA A 258 -0.64 -6.38 8.88
N PHE A 259 -0.70 -7.55 8.25
CA PHE A 259 0.29 -8.62 8.44
C PHE A 259 1.61 -8.29 7.76
N LEU A 260 1.58 -7.68 6.57
CA LEU A 260 2.78 -7.18 5.90
C LEU A 260 3.53 -6.19 6.80
N TYR A 261 2.85 -5.17 7.32
CA TYR A 261 3.49 -4.15 8.14
C TYR A 261 3.97 -4.71 9.47
N GLN A 262 3.16 -5.51 10.16
CA GLN A 262 3.57 -6.12 11.42
C GLN A 262 4.80 -7.00 11.24
N SER A 263 4.83 -7.84 10.20
CA SER A 263 6.00 -8.67 9.91
C SER A 263 7.27 -7.84 9.72
N MET A 264 7.15 -6.67 9.09
CA MET A 264 8.30 -5.81 8.82
C MET A 264 8.73 -4.98 10.03
N ILE A 265 7.79 -4.62 10.92
CA ILE A 265 8.08 -4.05 12.24
C ILE A 265 8.84 -5.06 13.10
N ASP A 266 8.48 -6.34 13.01
CA ASP A 266 9.14 -7.44 13.71
C ASP A 266 10.52 -7.81 13.10
N GLY A 267 11.03 -7.02 12.16
CA GLY A 267 12.33 -7.21 11.51
C GLY A 267 12.31 -7.99 10.20
N GLY A 268 11.12 -8.30 9.67
CA GLY A 268 10.94 -9.14 8.50
C GLY A 268 11.18 -10.63 8.80
N LEU A 269 11.02 -11.48 7.79
CA LEU A 269 11.19 -12.92 7.88
C LEU A 269 12.62 -13.35 7.49
N GLN A 270 13.64 -12.77 8.12
CA GLN A 270 15.06 -12.99 7.73
C GLN A 270 15.46 -14.47 7.68
N ASP A 271 15.16 -15.21 8.75
CA ASP A 271 15.49 -16.64 8.84
C ASP A 271 14.70 -17.46 7.82
N ALA A 272 13.42 -17.11 7.61
CA ALA A 272 12.60 -17.78 6.61
C ALA A 272 13.12 -17.51 5.20
N LEU A 273 13.53 -16.28 4.90
CA LEU A 273 14.12 -15.89 3.62
C LEU A 273 15.43 -16.64 3.35
N ALA A 274 16.29 -16.77 4.37
CA ALA A 274 17.53 -17.53 4.27
C ALA A 274 17.27 -19.02 3.96
N ARG A 275 16.40 -19.68 4.73
CA ARG A 275 15.97 -21.07 4.49
C ARG A 275 15.32 -21.25 3.12
N LEU A 276 14.50 -20.28 2.72
CA LEU A 276 13.83 -20.28 1.42
C LEU A 276 14.85 -20.20 0.27
N GLY A 277 15.93 -19.43 0.44
CA GLY A 277 17.04 -19.39 -0.51
C GLY A 277 17.76 -20.73 -0.63
N GLU A 278 17.92 -21.48 0.47
CA GLU A 278 18.54 -22.82 0.48
C GLU A 278 17.71 -23.86 -0.28
N CYS A 279 16.38 -23.74 -0.27
CA CYS A 279 15.48 -24.61 -1.03
C CYS A 279 15.05 -24.02 -2.40
N GLY A 280 15.86 -23.13 -2.97
CA GLY A 280 15.62 -22.64 -4.33
C GLY A 280 14.35 -21.80 -4.50
N PHE A 281 13.89 -21.17 -3.42
CA PHE A 281 12.64 -20.40 -3.33
C PHE A 281 11.34 -21.21 -3.47
N GLU A 282 11.35 -22.54 -3.34
CA GLU A 282 10.16 -23.40 -3.46
C GLU A 282 9.25 -23.35 -2.21
N LEU A 283 8.73 -22.18 -1.84
CA LEU A 283 7.91 -21.97 -0.64
C LEU A 283 6.67 -22.87 -0.62
N THR A 284 6.02 -23.06 -1.77
CA THR A 284 4.82 -23.90 -1.92
C THR A 284 5.07 -25.34 -1.46
N ARG A 285 6.30 -25.84 -1.61
CA ARG A 285 6.67 -27.21 -1.22
C ARG A 285 7.22 -27.29 0.20
N HIS A 286 7.87 -26.23 0.67
CA HIS A 286 8.59 -26.21 1.94
C HIS A 286 7.96 -25.28 3.00
N ALA A 287 6.71 -24.87 2.83
CA ALA A 287 6.06 -23.86 3.66
C ALA A 287 6.13 -24.16 5.16
N ASP A 288 5.90 -25.40 5.57
CA ASP A 288 5.88 -25.75 7.00
C ASP A 288 7.24 -25.67 7.68
N GLU A 289 8.31 -25.98 6.96
CA GLU A 289 9.68 -25.85 7.43
C GLU A 289 10.14 -24.38 7.39
N VAL A 290 9.95 -23.72 6.25
CA VAL A 290 10.40 -22.35 6.00
C VAL A 290 9.69 -21.36 6.92
N LEU A 291 8.38 -21.54 7.15
CA LEU A 291 7.55 -20.66 7.96
C LEU A 291 7.28 -21.21 9.37
N ALA A 292 8.09 -22.15 9.85
CA ALA A 292 8.01 -22.65 11.21
C ALA A 292 8.18 -21.49 12.21
N GLY A 293 7.21 -21.33 13.11
CA GLY A 293 7.23 -20.29 14.15
C GLY A 293 6.91 -18.87 13.66
N VAL A 294 6.60 -18.68 12.37
CA VAL A 294 6.23 -17.36 11.85
C VAL A 294 4.80 -17.01 12.31
N PRO A 295 4.60 -15.88 13.02
CA PRO A 295 3.30 -15.54 13.61
C PRO A 295 2.24 -15.22 12.55
N PHE A 296 2.62 -14.53 11.49
CA PHE A 296 1.76 -14.19 10.36
C PHE A 296 2.31 -14.86 9.11
N ARG A 297 1.66 -15.92 8.63
CA ARG A 297 2.15 -16.66 7.46
C ARG A 297 1.86 -15.87 6.17
N PRO A 298 2.88 -15.57 5.34
CA PRO A 298 2.65 -15.09 3.99
C PRO A 298 1.94 -16.17 3.16
N VAL A 299 1.22 -15.76 2.13
CA VAL A 299 0.46 -16.66 1.24
C VAL A 299 1.29 -17.16 0.05
N GLY A 300 2.52 -16.68 -0.10
CA GLY A 300 3.41 -17.07 -1.18
C GLY A 300 4.69 -16.24 -1.21
N HIS A 301 5.51 -16.46 -2.23
CA HIS A 301 6.73 -15.71 -2.49
C HIS A 301 6.92 -15.50 -4.00
N MET A 302 7.30 -14.30 -4.42
CA MET A 302 7.34 -13.98 -5.86
C MET A 302 8.45 -14.69 -6.64
N LEU A 303 9.50 -15.17 -5.96
CA LEU A 303 10.53 -16.02 -6.56
C LEU A 303 10.21 -17.53 -6.53
N ASP A 304 9.10 -17.93 -5.92
CA ASP A 304 8.67 -19.33 -5.93
C ASP A 304 8.12 -19.71 -7.32
N PRO A 305 8.73 -20.67 -8.03
CA PRO A 305 8.27 -21.07 -9.36
C PRO A 305 6.85 -21.65 -9.36
N ASP A 306 6.41 -22.25 -8.24
CA ASP A 306 5.10 -22.90 -8.11
C ASP A 306 4.03 -21.95 -7.54
N PHE A 307 4.39 -20.73 -7.14
CA PHE A 307 3.42 -19.75 -6.62
C PHE A 307 2.41 -19.35 -7.70
N THR A 308 1.13 -19.36 -7.34
CA THR A 308 0.02 -18.91 -8.19
C THR A 308 -0.89 -17.95 -7.42
N LEU A 309 -1.65 -17.12 -8.15
CA LEU A 309 -2.61 -16.19 -7.54
C LEU A 309 -3.90 -16.85 -7.04
N ASP A 310 -4.02 -18.18 -7.09
CA ASP A 310 -5.13 -18.86 -6.42
C ASP A 310 -5.03 -18.73 -4.90
N GLU A 311 -3.82 -18.54 -4.35
CA GLU A 311 -3.65 -18.36 -2.90
C GLU A 311 -4.23 -17.06 -2.35
N ILE A 312 -4.26 -15.98 -3.14
CA ILE A 312 -4.87 -14.70 -2.71
C ILE A 312 -6.41 -14.73 -2.78
N ARG A 313 -6.99 -15.62 -3.61
CA ARG A 313 -8.45 -15.75 -3.81
C ARG A 313 -9.14 -16.51 -2.69
N LYS A 314 -8.38 -17.25 -1.88
CA LYS A 314 -8.90 -18.11 -0.81
C LYS A 314 -9.34 -17.28 0.38
N PHE A 315 -10.57 -17.48 0.83
CA PHE A 315 -11.00 -17.03 2.15
C PHE A 315 -10.22 -17.81 3.22
N ARG A 316 -9.63 -17.10 4.17
CA ARG A 316 -8.85 -17.67 5.28
C ARG A 316 -9.47 -17.27 6.60
N ALA A 317 -9.45 -18.18 7.55
CA ALA A 317 -9.80 -17.87 8.92
C ALA A 317 -8.87 -16.77 9.46
N CYS A 318 -9.45 -15.76 10.09
CA CYS A 318 -8.74 -14.64 10.67
C CYS A 318 -9.28 -14.40 12.08
N THR A 319 -8.38 -14.34 13.05
CA THR A 319 -8.69 -14.05 14.47
C THR A 319 -8.31 -12.63 14.86
N HIS A 320 -8.03 -11.75 13.87
CA HIS A 320 -7.50 -10.40 14.07
C HIS A 320 -8.50 -9.30 13.67
N TYR A 321 -9.77 -9.64 13.44
CA TYR A 321 -10.77 -8.62 13.13
C TYR A 321 -10.86 -7.59 14.27
N GLY A 322 -10.90 -6.31 13.92
CA GLY A 322 -10.82 -5.20 14.88
C GLY A 322 -9.44 -4.56 14.98
N ARG A 323 -8.43 -5.11 14.28
CA ARG A 323 -7.10 -4.53 14.04
C ARG A 323 -6.78 -4.40 12.55
N CYS A 324 -7.80 -4.36 11.69
CA CYS A 324 -7.58 -4.19 10.26
C CYS A 324 -6.93 -2.83 9.99
N ILE A 325 -6.10 -2.75 8.94
CA ILE A 325 -5.59 -1.47 8.45
C ILE A 325 -6.69 -0.74 7.69
N GLY A 326 -6.83 0.57 7.93
CA GLY A 326 -7.89 1.35 7.29
C GLY A 326 -7.85 1.35 5.76
N CYS A 327 -6.68 1.20 5.13
CA CYS A 327 -6.59 1.04 3.67
C CYS A 327 -7.27 -0.22 3.15
N ASP A 328 -7.35 -1.27 3.96
CA ASP A 328 -7.93 -2.54 3.56
C ASP A 328 -9.45 -2.47 3.54
N THR A 329 -10.04 -1.83 4.56
CA THR A 329 -11.48 -1.87 4.83
C THR A 329 -12.22 -0.57 4.52
N LYS A 330 -11.52 0.49 4.11
CA LYS A 330 -12.16 1.72 3.64
C LYS A 330 -12.88 1.47 2.31
N VAL A 331 -14.03 2.12 2.15
CA VAL A 331 -14.70 2.22 0.86
C VAL A 331 -13.83 3.07 -0.06
N LYS A 332 -13.50 2.54 -1.23
CA LYS A 332 -12.62 3.22 -2.18
C LYS A 332 -12.96 2.84 -3.61
N ASN A 333 -12.40 3.59 -4.55
CA ASN A 333 -12.48 3.26 -5.95
C ASN A 333 -11.76 1.94 -6.26
N ASN A 334 -12.39 1.09 -7.07
CA ASN A 334 -11.74 -0.03 -7.73
C ASN A 334 -10.81 0.47 -8.84
N ARG A 335 -10.12 -0.45 -9.56
CA ARG A 335 -9.15 -0.05 -10.60
C ARG A 335 -9.79 0.73 -11.77
N PHE A 336 -11.10 0.57 -11.97
CA PHE A 336 -11.89 1.27 -12.99
C PHE A 336 -12.49 2.59 -12.51
N GLN A 337 -12.12 3.04 -11.31
CA GLN A 337 -12.67 4.25 -10.68
C GLN A 337 -14.16 4.17 -10.32
N SER A 338 -14.71 2.97 -10.15
CA SER A 338 -16.04 2.80 -9.55
C SER A 338 -15.93 2.67 -8.03
N LEU A 339 -16.87 3.27 -7.29
CA LEU A 339 -17.02 3.08 -5.85
C LEU A 339 -17.72 1.76 -5.51
N ASP A 340 -18.32 1.10 -6.49
CA ASP A 340 -19.00 -0.18 -6.34
C ASP A 340 -18.44 -1.27 -7.27
N ASP A 341 -18.53 -2.50 -6.77
CA ASP A 341 -18.41 -3.74 -7.51
C ASP A 341 -19.80 -4.41 -7.48
N GLU A 342 -20.53 -4.34 -8.59
CA GLU A 342 -21.85 -4.99 -8.74
C GLU A 342 -22.82 -4.64 -7.59
N GLN A 343 -22.98 -3.34 -7.29
CA GLN A 343 -23.83 -2.79 -6.22
C GLN A 343 -23.32 -2.97 -4.78
N THR A 344 -22.10 -3.50 -4.60
CA THR A 344 -21.44 -3.58 -3.29
C THR A 344 -20.31 -2.54 -3.23
N PRO A 345 -20.19 -1.74 -2.15
CA PRO A 345 -19.06 -0.82 -2.00
C PRO A 345 -17.72 -1.56 -2.07
N HIS A 346 -16.76 -1.03 -2.84
CA HIS A 346 -15.47 -1.68 -3.03
C HIS A 346 -14.49 -1.42 -1.87
N THR A 347 -13.78 -2.47 -1.45
CA THR A 347 -12.69 -2.46 -0.45
C THR A 347 -11.55 -3.40 -0.89
N SER A 348 -10.34 -3.28 -0.31
CA SER A 348 -9.23 -4.21 -0.64
C SER A 348 -9.49 -5.62 -0.17
N VAL A 349 -10.30 -5.77 0.88
CA VAL A 349 -10.58 -7.08 1.48
C VAL A 349 -12.06 -7.40 1.42
N GLU A 350 -12.36 -8.66 1.19
CA GLU A 350 -13.69 -9.21 1.40
C GLU A 350 -13.70 -9.94 2.74
N ILE A 351 -14.70 -9.64 3.58
CA ILE A 351 -14.89 -10.27 4.89
C ILE A 351 -16.26 -10.94 4.93
N ARG A 352 -16.31 -12.16 5.45
CA ARG A 352 -17.55 -12.91 5.68
C ARG A 352 -17.47 -13.70 6.97
N ASN A 353 -18.60 -14.28 7.39
CA ASN A 353 -18.70 -15.11 8.59
C ASN A 353 -18.12 -14.41 9.84
N LEU A 354 -18.29 -13.09 9.94
CA LEU A 354 -17.84 -12.29 11.06
C LEU A 354 -18.62 -12.70 12.32
N ARG A 355 -17.89 -13.20 13.31
CA ARG A 355 -18.40 -13.61 14.61
C ARG A 355 -18.36 -12.43 15.57
N MET A 356 -19.45 -11.67 15.61
CA MET A 356 -19.59 -10.49 16.47
C MET A 356 -20.54 -10.79 17.63
N PRO A 357 -20.08 -10.67 18.89
CA PRO A 357 -20.94 -10.86 20.06
C PRO A 357 -22.18 -9.96 20.01
N GLY A 358 -23.30 -10.45 20.54
CA GLY A 358 -24.58 -9.76 20.48
C GLY A 358 -24.53 -8.36 21.10
N GLU A 359 -23.80 -8.20 22.21
CA GLU A 359 -23.58 -6.94 22.90
C GLU A 359 -22.87 -5.90 22.02
N VAL A 360 -21.86 -6.31 21.23
CA VAL A 360 -21.15 -5.43 20.29
C VAL A 360 -22.02 -5.16 19.07
N ARG A 361 -22.69 -6.19 18.53
CA ARG A 361 -23.58 -6.07 17.36
C ARG A 361 -24.76 -5.14 17.65
N ASN A 362 -25.24 -5.11 18.89
CA ASN A 362 -26.32 -4.23 19.32
C ASN A 362 -25.94 -2.74 19.37
N LEU A 363 -24.63 -2.40 19.33
CA LEU A 363 -24.17 -1.02 19.18
C LEU A 363 -24.37 -0.49 17.75
N LEU A 364 -24.55 -1.36 16.76
CA LEU A 364 -24.72 -0.98 15.37
C LEU A 364 -26.14 -0.46 15.09
N PRO A 365 -26.32 0.45 14.11
CA PRO A 365 -27.63 0.77 13.57
C PRO A 365 -28.36 -0.48 13.08
N ALA A 366 -29.69 -0.52 13.22
CA ALA A 366 -30.50 -1.69 12.85
C ALA A 366 -30.26 -2.16 11.41
N ALA A 367 -30.08 -1.22 10.46
CA ALA A 367 -29.79 -1.51 9.06
C ALA A 367 -28.45 -2.24 8.86
N GLU A 368 -27.46 -2.02 9.73
CA GLU A 368 -26.16 -2.68 9.63
C GLU A 368 -26.17 -4.08 10.28
N ARG A 369 -27.02 -4.32 11.28
CA ARG A 369 -27.02 -5.59 12.03
C ARG A 369 -27.29 -6.82 11.17
N ASN A 370 -27.99 -6.69 10.04
CA ASN A 370 -28.37 -7.81 9.19
C ASN A 370 -27.57 -7.90 7.88
N ARG A 371 -26.41 -7.24 7.81
CA ARG A 371 -25.55 -7.31 6.63
C ARG A 371 -25.01 -8.71 6.39
N TRP A 372 -24.74 -9.00 5.12
CA TRP A 372 -24.33 -10.31 4.60
C TRP A 372 -23.01 -10.84 5.18
N TYR A 373 -22.14 -9.96 5.68
CA TYR A 373 -20.82 -10.34 6.18
C TYR A 373 -20.85 -10.95 7.60
N PHE A 374 -21.96 -10.82 8.35
CA PHE A 374 -22.11 -11.47 9.66
C PHE A 374 -22.37 -12.97 9.54
N ASP A 375 -21.89 -13.74 10.52
CA ASP A 375 -22.29 -15.15 10.65
C ASP A 375 -23.78 -15.23 11.01
N GLN A 376 -24.58 -15.67 10.04
CA GLN A 376 -26.03 -15.77 10.19
C GLN A 376 -26.46 -16.85 11.19
N ARG A 377 -25.54 -17.76 11.57
CA ARG A 377 -25.81 -18.79 12.59
C ARG A 377 -25.76 -18.27 14.02
N GLN A 378 -25.25 -17.04 14.24
CA GLN A 378 -25.21 -16.39 15.57
C GLN A 378 -26.45 -15.54 15.86
N ALA A 379 -27.43 -15.48 14.95
CA ALA A 379 -28.63 -14.67 15.10
C ALA A 379 -29.79 -15.36 15.88
N SER A 380 -29.52 -16.54 16.49
CA SER A 380 -30.49 -17.36 17.23
C SER A 380 -30.23 -17.37 18.72
#